data_AF-A0A0L1JAW6-F1
#
_entry.id   AF-A0A0L1JAW6-F1
#
_cell.length_a   1.000
_cell.length_b   1.000
_cell.length_c   1.000
_cell.angle_alpha   90.00
_cell.angle_beta   90.00
_cell.angle_gamma   90.00
#
_symmetry.space_group_name_H-M   'P 1'
#
loop_
_entity.id
_entity.type
_entity.pdbx_description
1 polymer ?
#
loop_
_entity_poly.entity_id
_entity_poly.type
_entity_poly.pdbx_seq_one_letter_code
_entity_poly.pdbx_strand_id
1 'polypeptide(L)'
;MAFQYTIALKNQHGSHSNYGVFMEPPQFSVDQKPWMNVWYTTFVPSGGDITIQTGVDFYAWAGSVNSAPAPGIIVSGGMVLMAGLGTSTTPGSTFDLQVEQSFPILAEVARNAPSGAYEIKCGTDFDEPNNKYLVGLAKPNHRGQVVPVASVAPGKNTKVQISPKLKFFIAETQHVAGEIVDYSAVSSRGATIDFSSGEGLGKHRASVVHAADGTFTVTYDS
;
A
#
# COMPACT_ATOMS: atom_id res chain seq x y z
N MET A 1 -1.72 11.55 20.92
CA MET A 1 -1.21 11.91 19.58
C MET A 1 -0.94 10.61 18.85
N ALA A 2 -1.48 10.43 17.64
CA ALA A 2 -1.20 9.25 16.83
C ALA A 2 0.25 9.31 16.32
N PHE A 3 0.92 8.16 16.30
CA PHE A 3 2.30 8.05 15.85
C PHE A 3 2.38 8.18 14.32
N GLN A 4 3.22 9.07 13.81
CA GLN A 4 3.23 9.48 12.41
C GLN A 4 4.65 9.47 11.82
N TYR A 5 4.78 8.92 10.62
CA TYR A 5 5.99 8.98 9.80
C TYR A 5 5.89 10.12 8.79
N THR A 6 7.01 10.78 8.55
CA THR A 6 7.14 11.89 7.60
C THR A 6 8.21 11.57 6.56
N ILE A 7 7.90 11.75 5.28
CA ILE A 7 8.86 11.65 4.18
C ILE A 7 8.84 12.99 3.44
N ALA A 8 9.95 13.72 3.45
CA ALA A 8 10.11 14.98 2.74
C ALA A 8 10.90 14.76 1.45
N LEU A 9 10.30 15.03 0.29
CA LEU A 9 10.95 14.91 -1.00
C LEU A 9 11.33 16.30 -1.53
N LYS A 10 12.57 16.45 -1.99
CA LYS A 10 13.06 17.64 -2.73
C LYS A 10 13.38 17.25 -4.17
N ASN A 11 12.79 17.96 -5.12
CA ASN A 11 13.10 17.81 -6.53
C ASN A 11 14.27 18.73 -6.91
N GLN A 12 15.47 18.18 -6.97
CA GLN A 12 16.68 18.85 -7.46
C GLN A 12 17.14 18.26 -8.80
N HIS A 13 16.24 17.59 -9.52
CA HIS A 13 16.53 16.92 -10.78
C HIS A 13 16.78 17.88 -11.95
N GLY A 14 16.50 19.18 -11.76
CA GLY A 14 16.67 20.20 -12.78
C GLY A 14 15.50 20.32 -13.75
N SER A 15 14.46 19.48 -13.61
CA SER A 15 13.23 19.55 -14.40
C SER A 15 11.98 19.34 -13.52
N HIS A 16 10.82 19.70 -14.07
CA HIS A 16 9.54 19.44 -13.41
C HIS A 16 9.19 17.95 -13.52
N SER A 17 8.74 17.35 -12.43
CA SER A 17 8.49 15.92 -12.38
C SER A 17 7.20 15.57 -11.65
N ASN A 18 6.59 14.47 -12.07
CA ASN A 18 5.51 13.82 -11.32
C ASN A 18 6.12 12.67 -10.52
N TYR A 19 5.86 12.64 -9.22
CA TYR A 19 6.33 11.59 -8.32
C TYR A 19 5.17 10.74 -7.86
N GLY A 20 5.40 9.43 -7.82
CA GLY A 20 4.51 8.45 -7.23
C GLY A 20 5.08 7.97 -5.91
N VAL A 21 4.19 7.85 -4.93
CA VAL A 21 4.48 7.22 -3.65
C VAL A 21 3.90 5.82 -3.67
N PHE A 22 4.68 4.87 -3.19
CA PHE A 22 4.32 3.46 -3.11
C PHE A 22 4.65 2.91 -1.73
N MET A 23 4.02 1.81 -1.38
CA MET A 23 4.34 1.04 -0.19
C MET A 23 4.80 -0.35 -0.63
N GLU A 24 5.84 -0.87 0.02
CA GLU A 24 6.24 -2.27 -0.14
C GLU A 24 5.01 -3.16 0.11
N PRO A 25 4.67 -4.09 -0.81
CA PRO A 25 3.58 -5.01 -0.58
C PRO A 25 3.74 -5.73 0.78
N PRO A 26 2.66 -5.82 1.57
CA PRO A 26 2.69 -6.53 2.83
C PRO A 26 3.04 -8.00 2.58
N GLN A 27 3.46 -8.69 3.64
CA GLN A 27 3.52 -10.15 3.55
C GLN A 27 2.09 -10.68 3.52
N PHE A 28 1.73 -11.36 2.44
CA PHE A 28 0.50 -12.13 2.33
C PHE A 28 0.78 -13.59 2.73
N SER A 29 -0.18 -14.26 3.36
CA SER A 29 -0.09 -15.70 3.69
C SER A 29 -0.44 -16.64 2.55
N VAL A 30 -0.70 -16.10 1.36
CA VAL A 30 -1.11 -16.87 0.18
C VAL A 30 0.00 -16.85 -0.87
N ASP A 31 0.04 -17.86 -1.73
CA ASP A 31 1.10 -18.05 -2.72
C ASP A 31 0.99 -17.10 -3.93
N GLN A 32 -0.17 -16.46 -4.11
CA GLN A 32 -0.38 -15.50 -5.20
C GLN A 32 0.58 -14.32 -5.04
N LYS A 33 1.26 -13.98 -6.15
CA LYS A 33 2.15 -12.82 -6.19
C LYS A 33 1.33 -11.54 -5.95
N PRO A 34 1.67 -10.75 -4.93
CA PRO A 34 0.96 -9.51 -4.68
C PRO A 34 1.30 -8.45 -5.72
N TRP A 35 0.33 -7.60 -5.99
CA TRP A 35 0.48 -6.39 -6.77
C TRP A 35 0.78 -5.22 -5.85
N MET A 36 1.67 -4.34 -6.31
CA MET A 36 1.87 -3.03 -5.72
C MET A 36 0.95 -2.03 -6.43
N ASN A 37 0.29 -1.19 -5.66
CA ASN A 37 -0.58 -0.14 -6.18
C ASN A 37 0.05 1.23 -5.91
N VAL A 38 -0.11 2.17 -6.85
CA VAL A 38 0.26 3.56 -6.63
C VAL A 38 -0.58 4.13 -5.49
N TRP A 39 0.05 4.55 -4.40
CA TRP A 39 -0.67 5.12 -3.27
C TRP A 39 -1.19 6.51 -3.62
N TYR A 40 -0.32 7.41 -4.09
CA TYR A 40 -0.75 8.64 -4.75
C TYR A 40 0.37 9.24 -5.57
N THR A 41 0.00 10.16 -6.46
CA THR A 41 0.94 10.93 -7.27
C THR A 41 0.81 12.42 -7.01
N THR A 42 1.89 13.15 -7.25
CA THR A 42 1.91 14.61 -7.15
C THR A 42 2.95 15.22 -8.07
N PHE A 43 2.62 16.38 -8.61
CA PHE A 43 3.55 17.22 -9.35
C PHE A 43 4.46 17.97 -8.40
N VAL A 44 5.76 18.01 -8.69
CA VAL A 44 6.75 18.79 -7.94
C VAL A 44 7.62 19.56 -8.92
N PRO A 45 7.58 20.90 -8.94
CA PRO A 45 8.39 21.68 -9.85
C PRO A 45 9.89 21.54 -9.53
N SER A 46 10.75 21.84 -10.51
CA SER A 46 12.20 21.90 -10.29
C SER A 46 12.52 22.87 -9.14
N GLY A 47 13.34 22.43 -8.18
CA GLY A 47 13.67 23.16 -6.96
C GLY A 47 12.59 23.13 -5.87
N GLY A 48 11.43 22.53 -6.14
CA GLY A 48 10.33 22.41 -5.19
C GLY A 48 10.46 21.21 -4.25
N ASP A 49 9.60 21.19 -3.24
CA ASP A 49 9.52 20.11 -2.26
C ASP A 49 8.07 19.74 -1.91
N ILE A 50 7.91 18.54 -1.38
CA ILE A 50 6.65 18.04 -0.83
C ILE A 50 6.91 17.29 0.47
N THR A 51 5.89 17.23 1.32
CA THR A 51 5.89 16.39 2.51
C THR A 51 4.76 15.36 2.43
N ILE A 52 5.12 14.11 2.66
CA ILE A 52 4.26 12.95 2.70
C ILE A 52 4.16 12.55 4.17
N GLN A 53 2.96 12.35 4.69
CA GLN A 53 2.78 11.91 6.06
C GLN A 53 1.87 10.70 6.14
N THR A 54 2.18 9.77 7.05
CA THR A 54 1.41 8.53 7.22
C THR A 54 1.47 8.01 8.64
N GLY A 55 0.34 7.50 9.12
CA GLY A 55 0.24 6.87 10.42
C GLY A 55 0.62 5.39 10.39
N VAL A 56 0.60 4.80 11.58
CA VAL A 56 0.63 3.33 11.78
C VAL A 56 -0.74 2.68 11.58
N ASP A 57 -1.77 3.46 11.26
CA ASP A 57 -3.10 2.93 10.95
C ASP A 57 -3.08 2.23 9.59
N PHE A 58 -3.62 1.01 9.56
CA PHE A 58 -3.76 0.21 8.35
C PHE A 58 -5.23 -0.04 8.08
N TYR A 59 -5.60 -0.13 6.81
CA TYR A 59 -6.97 -0.42 6.40
C TYR A 59 -6.99 -1.71 5.58
N ALA A 60 -7.87 -2.62 5.97
CA ALA A 60 -8.29 -3.71 5.11
C ALA A 60 -9.06 -3.12 3.95
N TRP A 61 -8.75 -3.56 2.74
CA TRP A 61 -9.39 -3.11 1.52
C TRP A 61 -9.84 -4.30 0.68
N ALA A 62 -11.03 -4.20 0.10
CA ALA A 62 -11.52 -5.12 -0.91
C ALA A 62 -12.16 -4.33 -2.05
N GLY A 63 -11.83 -4.69 -3.29
CA GLY A 63 -12.35 -4.01 -4.47
C GLY A 63 -12.37 -4.91 -5.69
N SER A 64 -12.69 -4.33 -6.83
CA SER A 64 -12.81 -5.08 -8.08
C SER A 64 -12.14 -4.35 -9.25
N VAL A 65 -11.80 -5.11 -10.27
CA VAL A 65 -11.23 -4.64 -11.53
C VAL A 65 -12.10 -5.06 -12.71
N ASN A 66 -12.06 -4.28 -13.79
CA ASN A 66 -12.86 -4.56 -15.00
C ASN A 66 -12.18 -5.56 -15.96
N SER A 67 -10.93 -5.93 -15.67
CA SER A 67 -10.13 -6.88 -16.44
C SER A 67 -9.17 -7.60 -15.50
N ALA A 68 -8.59 -8.72 -15.96
CA ALA A 68 -7.63 -9.48 -15.17
C ALA A 68 -6.54 -8.56 -14.56
N PRO A 69 -6.23 -8.69 -13.25
CA PRO A 69 -5.28 -7.80 -12.59
C PRO A 69 -3.88 -7.94 -13.19
N ALA A 70 -3.32 -6.81 -13.63
CA ALA A 70 -2.00 -6.73 -14.25
C ALA A 70 -1.47 -5.28 -14.14
N PRO A 71 -0.15 -5.06 -14.33
CA PRO A 71 0.40 -3.70 -14.45
C PRO A 71 -0.36 -2.86 -15.47
N GLY A 72 -0.67 -1.61 -15.10
CA GLY A 72 -1.48 -0.69 -15.90
C GLY A 72 -2.99 -0.71 -15.59
N ILE A 73 -3.48 -1.70 -14.85
CA ILE A 73 -4.87 -1.74 -14.43
C ILE A 73 -5.08 -0.86 -13.21
N ILE A 74 -6.05 0.07 -13.32
CA ILE A 74 -6.44 0.95 -12.23
C ILE A 74 -7.42 0.22 -11.33
N VAL A 75 -7.07 0.13 -10.06
CA VAL A 75 -7.92 -0.39 -9.01
C VAL A 75 -8.55 0.80 -8.30
N SER A 76 -9.83 1.04 -8.56
CA SER A 76 -10.57 2.17 -7.99
C SER A 76 -11.80 1.70 -7.23
N GLY A 77 -12.06 2.34 -6.09
CA GLY A 77 -13.22 2.03 -5.26
C GLY A 77 -13.07 0.73 -4.48
N GLY A 78 -14.17 0.29 -3.88
CA GLY A 78 -14.19 -0.85 -2.97
C GLY A 78 -14.58 -0.46 -1.54
N MET A 79 -14.59 -1.45 -0.66
CA MET A 79 -14.86 -1.28 0.75
C MET A 79 -13.57 -1.24 1.55
N VAL A 80 -13.52 -0.34 2.53
CA VAL A 80 -12.38 -0.17 3.44
C VAL A 80 -12.86 -0.26 4.87
N LEU A 81 -12.11 -0.98 5.71
CA LEU A 81 -12.31 -1.02 7.15
C LEU A 81 -10.96 -0.85 7.86
N MET A 82 -10.95 -0.11 8.96
CA MET A 82 -9.75 0.04 9.78
C MET A 82 -9.35 -1.33 10.34
N ALA A 83 -8.09 -1.69 10.20
CA ALA A 83 -7.57 -2.99 10.58
C ALA A 83 -6.58 -2.86 11.74
N GLY A 84 -6.93 -3.44 12.89
CA GLY A 84 -6.01 -3.62 14.00
C GLY A 84 -5.10 -4.82 13.76
N LEU A 85 -3.79 -4.64 13.90
CA LEU A 85 -2.85 -5.76 13.82
C LEU A 85 -2.88 -6.55 15.13
N GLY A 86 -2.74 -7.87 15.03
CA GLY A 86 -2.60 -8.71 16.22
C GLY A 86 -1.32 -8.38 17.01
N THR A 87 -1.35 -8.69 18.30
CA THR A 87 -0.18 -8.69 19.19
C THR A 87 0.03 -10.10 19.75
N SER A 88 1.03 -10.29 20.60
CA SER A 88 1.25 -11.57 21.29
C SER A 88 0.11 -11.96 22.23
N THR A 89 -0.74 -11.01 22.65
CA THR A 89 -1.81 -11.22 23.64
C THR A 89 -3.20 -10.89 23.11
N THR A 90 -3.31 -10.14 22.00
CA THR A 90 -4.59 -9.69 21.43
C THR A 90 -4.65 -10.07 19.96
N PRO A 91 -5.62 -10.90 19.53
CA PRO A 91 -5.79 -11.21 18.11
C PRO A 91 -6.08 -9.96 17.27
N GLY A 92 -5.55 -9.95 16.04
CA GLY A 92 -5.81 -8.88 15.08
C GLY A 92 -7.21 -8.93 14.49
N SER A 93 -7.61 -7.84 13.84
CA SER A 93 -8.89 -7.73 13.15
C SER A 93 -9.06 -8.87 12.14
N THR A 94 -10.30 -9.34 12.01
CA THR A 94 -10.67 -10.37 11.05
C THR A 94 -11.92 -9.93 10.34
N PHE A 95 -11.91 -10.04 9.02
CA PHE A 95 -13.02 -9.60 8.17
C PHE A 95 -13.51 -10.77 7.32
N ASP A 96 -14.82 -10.95 7.22
CA ASP A 96 -15.41 -11.80 6.19
C ASP A 96 -15.56 -10.97 4.91
N LEU A 97 -15.09 -11.52 3.79
CA LEU A 97 -15.30 -11.00 2.46
C LEU A 97 -16.51 -11.72 1.85
N GLN A 98 -17.47 -10.92 1.41
CA GLN A 98 -18.60 -11.37 0.60
C GLN A 98 -18.73 -10.50 -0.65
N VAL A 99 -19.36 -11.01 -1.70
CA VAL A 99 -19.65 -10.33 -2.95
C VAL A 99 -21.16 -10.23 -3.09
N GLU A 100 -21.70 -9.02 -2.90
CA GLU A 100 -23.11 -8.73 -3.09
C GLU A 100 -23.29 -7.89 -4.35
N GLN A 101 -24.12 -8.35 -5.28
CA GLN A 101 -24.41 -7.63 -6.54
C GLN A 101 -23.13 -7.18 -7.28
N SER A 102 -22.13 -8.07 -7.36
CA SER A 102 -20.81 -7.80 -7.93
C SER A 102 -19.93 -6.79 -7.17
N PHE A 103 -20.29 -6.40 -5.94
CA PHE A 103 -19.51 -5.51 -5.09
C PHE A 103 -18.91 -6.28 -3.90
N PRO A 104 -17.59 -6.23 -3.67
CA PRO A 104 -16.97 -6.87 -2.53
C PRO A 104 -17.20 -6.07 -1.24
N ILE A 105 -17.75 -6.72 -0.24
CA ILE A 105 -18.09 -6.19 1.07
C ILE A 105 -17.20 -6.85 2.12
N LEU A 106 -16.68 -6.03 3.03
CA LEU A 106 -15.96 -6.48 4.22
C LEU A 106 -16.85 -6.30 5.45
N ALA A 107 -16.95 -7.32 6.28
CA ALA A 107 -17.61 -7.24 7.58
C ALA A 107 -16.65 -7.69 8.68
N GLU A 108 -16.46 -6.87 9.73
CA GLU A 108 -15.65 -7.30 10.88
C GLU A 108 -16.36 -8.44 11.62
N VAL A 109 -15.62 -9.51 11.88
CA VAL A 109 -16.07 -10.67 12.64
C VAL A 109 -15.18 -10.88 13.87
N ALA A 110 -15.42 -11.97 14.60
CA ALA A 110 -14.58 -12.33 15.74
C ALA A 110 -13.09 -12.35 15.35
N ARG A 111 -12.31 -11.53 16.06
CA ARG A 111 -10.88 -11.32 15.83
C ARG A 111 -10.10 -12.60 16.07
N ASN A 112 -9.32 -13.00 15.08
CA ASN A 112 -8.55 -14.23 15.09
C ASN A 112 -7.24 -14.13 14.30
N ALA A 113 -6.87 -12.94 13.81
CA ALA A 113 -5.65 -12.78 13.03
C ALA A 113 -4.41 -12.90 13.93
N PRO A 114 -3.30 -13.46 13.41
CA PRO A 114 -2.09 -13.66 14.20
C PRO A 114 -1.38 -12.33 14.53
N SER A 115 -0.40 -12.41 15.42
CA SER A 115 0.45 -11.27 15.79
C SER A 115 1.10 -10.65 14.55
N GLY A 116 1.05 -9.31 14.47
CA GLY A 116 1.58 -8.54 13.34
C GLY A 116 0.71 -8.58 12.08
N ALA A 117 -0.50 -9.14 12.13
CA ALA A 117 -1.34 -9.31 10.95
C ALA A 117 -2.81 -8.92 11.14
N TYR A 118 -3.36 -8.57 9.99
CA TYR A 118 -4.73 -8.71 9.50
C TYR A 118 -5.23 -10.11 9.15
N GLU A 119 -6.54 -10.38 9.13
CA GLU A 119 -7.07 -11.51 8.33
C GLU A 119 -8.32 -11.10 7.53
N ILE A 120 -8.39 -11.50 6.26
CA ILE A 120 -9.59 -11.47 5.43
C ILE A 120 -9.96 -12.91 5.05
N LYS A 121 -11.15 -13.35 5.44
CA LYS A 121 -11.72 -14.67 5.13
C LYS A 121 -12.56 -14.57 3.87
N CYS A 122 -12.16 -15.26 2.82
CA CYS A 122 -12.82 -15.21 1.53
C CYS A 122 -13.93 -16.26 1.44
N GLY A 123 -15.11 -15.86 1.00
CA GLY A 123 -16.24 -16.73 0.74
C GLY A 123 -16.10 -17.59 -0.53
N THR A 124 -17.25 -17.95 -1.11
CA THR A 124 -17.36 -18.79 -2.33
C THR A 124 -18.10 -18.10 -3.48
N ASP A 125 -18.38 -16.81 -3.31
CA ASP A 125 -19.33 -15.97 -4.03
C ASP A 125 -18.73 -15.19 -5.21
N PHE A 126 -17.49 -15.50 -5.59
CA PHE A 126 -16.88 -15.08 -6.85
C PHE A 126 -16.48 -16.28 -7.71
N ASP A 127 -16.03 -16.08 -8.95
CA ASP A 127 -15.63 -17.18 -9.83
C ASP A 127 -14.18 -17.62 -9.61
N GLU A 128 -13.86 -18.87 -9.97
CA GLU A 128 -12.48 -19.35 -10.10
C GLU A 128 -12.16 -19.70 -11.56
N PRO A 129 -11.02 -19.23 -12.11
CA PRO A 129 -10.01 -18.39 -11.47
C PRO A 129 -10.53 -16.97 -11.19
N ASN A 130 -10.17 -16.42 -10.03
CA ASN A 130 -10.58 -15.07 -9.64
C ASN A 130 -9.78 -14.02 -10.43
N ASN A 131 -10.43 -13.43 -11.43
CA ASN A 131 -9.86 -12.38 -12.28
C ASN A 131 -10.48 -11.00 -12.03
N LYS A 132 -11.25 -10.83 -10.95
CA LYS A 132 -12.07 -9.63 -10.74
C LYS A 132 -11.92 -9.03 -9.36
N TYR A 133 -11.93 -9.84 -8.31
CA TYR A 133 -11.98 -9.34 -6.93
C TYR A 133 -10.60 -9.36 -6.31
N LEU A 134 -10.25 -8.26 -5.66
CA LEU A 134 -8.97 -8.04 -5.03
C LEU A 134 -9.18 -7.74 -3.55
N VAL A 135 -8.26 -8.23 -2.73
CA VAL A 135 -8.14 -7.83 -1.32
C VAL A 135 -6.74 -7.35 -1.04
N GLY A 136 -6.57 -6.52 -0.03
CA GLY A 136 -5.25 -6.07 0.34
C GLY A 136 -5.25 -4.94 1.33
N LEU A 137 -4.17 -4.17 1.26
CA LEU A 137 -3.88 -3.09 2.17
C LEU A 137 -4.19 -1.75 1.54
N ALA A 138 -4.80 -0.86 2.30
CA ALA A 138 -5.00 0.53 1.93
C ALA A 138 -4.46 1.50 2.99
N LYS A 139 -4.18 2.73 2.53
CA LYS A 139 -3.71 3.85 3.35
C LYS A 139 -4.44 5.14 2.96
N PRO A 140 -4.70 6.05 3.91
CA PRO A 140 -5.16 7.40 3.59
C PRO A 140 -4.12 8.13 2.73
N ASN A 141 -4.52 8.78 1.65
CA ASN A 141 -3.66 9.68 0.89
C ASN A 141 -3.64 11.08 1.55
N HIS A 142 -2.92 12.04 0.94
CA HIS A 142 -2.82 13.42 1.43
C HIS A 142 -4.16 14.19 1.48
N ARG A 143 -5.23 13.65 0.86
CA ARG A 143 -6.60 14.21 0.90
C ARG A 143 -7.50 13.48 1.89
N GLY A 144 -6.96 12.54 2.68
CA GLY A 144 -7.71 11.70 3.61
C GLY A 144 -8.52 10.58 2.95
N GLN A 145 -8.39 10.39 1.63
CA GLN A 145 -9.07 9.30 0.92
C GLN A 145 -8.27 8.01 1.09
N VAL A 146 -8.91 6.94 1.56
CA VAL A 146 -8.27 5.64 1.72
C VAL A 146 -8.20 4.94 0.36
N VAL A 147 -6.99 4.61 -0.08
CA VAL A 147 -6.72 4.02 -1.40
C VAL A 147 -5.83 2.79 -1.27
N PRO A 148 -5.99 1.78 -2.13
CA PRO A 148 -5.17 0.57 -2.08
C PRO A 148 -3.70 0.91 -2.36
N VAL A 149 -2.81 0.30 -1.58
CA VAL A 149 -1.35 0.38 -1.75
C VAL A 149 -0.73 -0.96 -2.13
N ALA A 150 -1.44 -2.05 -1.85
CA ALA A 150 -1.10 -3.38 -2.33
C ALA A 150 -2.34 -4.26 -2.37
N SER A 151 -2.38 -5.19 -3.32
CA SER A 151 -3.52 -6.07 -3.54
C SER A 151 -3.10 -7.47 -3.98
N VAL A 152 -3.97 -8.44 -3.76
CA VAL A 152 -3.84 -9.83 -4.23
C VAL A 152 -5.22 -10.34 -4.63
N ALA A 153 -5.26 -11.31 -5.55
CA ALA A 153 -6.50 -11.97 -5.96
C ALA A 153 -6.66 -13.22 -5.09
N PRO A 154 -7.58 -13.22 -4.11
CA PRO A 154 -7.75 -14.39 -3.25
C PRO A 154 -8.43 -15.54 -4.00
N GLY A 155 -8.17 -16.77 -3.55
CA GLY A 155 -8.97 -17.94 -3.92
C GLY A 155 -10.20 -18.09 -3.03
N LYS A 156 -11.14 -18.97 -3.42
CA LYS A 156 -12.32 -19.28 -2.59
C LYS A 156 -11.92 -19.96 -1.29
N ASN A 157 -12.70 -19.71 -0.23
CA ASN A 157 -12.50 -20.31 1.10
C ASN A 157 -11.08 -20.11 1.67
N THR A 158 -10.34 -19.13 1.17
CA THR A 158 -8.98 -18.84 1.65
C THR A 158 -9.03 -17.83 2.79
N LYS A 159 -8.05 -17.93 3.69
CA LYS A 159 -7.78 -16.91 4.70
C LYS A 159 -6.53 -16.16 4.28
N VAL A 160 -6.70 -14.89 3.94
CA VAL A 160 -5.60 -14.02 3.55
C VAL A 160 -5.17 -13.24 4.77
N GLN A 161 -4.04 -13.63 5.36
CA GLN A 161 -3.41 -12.87 6.42
C GLN A 161 -2.46 -11.85 5.81
N ILE A 162 -2.51 -10.63 6.33
CA ILE A 162 -1.82 -9.49 5.75
C ILE A 162 -0.98 -8.84 6.84
N SER A 163 0.34 -8.88 6.69
CA SER A 163 1.31 -8.24 7.60
C SER A 163 1.97 -7.04 6.94
N PRO A 164 1.54 -5.81 7.27
CA PRO A 164 2.09 -4.58 6.70
C PRO A 164 3.59 -4.38 6.96
N LYS A 165 4.28 -3.73 6.02
CA LYS A 165 5.69 -3.34 6.13
C LYS A 165 5.81 -1.82 6.05
N LEU A 166 6.51 -1.19 7.00
CA LEU A 166 6.71 0.27 6.99
C LEU A 166 7.89 0.66 6.10
N LYS A 167 7.80 0.24 4.84
CA LYS A 167 8.77 0.50 3.79
C LYS A 167 8.05 1.09 2.58
N PHE A 168 8.59 2.18 2.07
CA PHE A 168 7.99 3.04 1.07
C PHE A 168 8.96 3.25 -0.09
N PHE A 169 8.39 3.58 -1.25
CA PHE A 169 9.17 3.98 -2.41
C PHE A 169 8.67 5.30 -2.95
N ILE A 170 9.59 6.12 -3.46
CA ILE A 170 9.28 7.32 -4.23
C ILE A 170 10.03 7.22 -5.55
N ALA A 171 9.30 7.31 -6.65
CA ALA A 171 9.87 7.29 -7.98
C ALA A 171 9.17 8.32 -8.87
N GLU A 172 9.87 8.81 -9.89
CA GLU A 172 9.21 9.53 -10.97
C GLU A 172 8.25 8.60 -11.73
N THR A 173 7.06 9.09 -12.04
CA THR A 173 6.03 8.27 -12.69
C THR A 173 5.01 9.09 -13.46
N GLN A 174 4.39 8.45 -14.45
CA GLN A 174 3.16 8.92 -15.10
C GLN A 174 1.93 8.09 -14.72
N HIS A 175 2.11 7.10 -13.84
CA HIS A 175 1.02 6.28 -13.32
C HIS A 175 0.06 7.11 -12.45
N VAL A 176 -1.16 6.63 -12.28
CA VAL A 176 -2.20 7.28 -11.46
C VAL A 176 -2.46 6.50 -10.16
N ALA A 177 -3.00 7.18 -9.15
CA ALA A 177 -3.35 6.52 -7.88
C ALA A 177 -4.28 5.31 -8.10
N GLY A 178 -3.99 4.21 -7.40
CA GLY A 178 -4.68 2.92 -7.53
C GLY A 178 -4.19 2.02 -8.66
N GLU A 179 -3.38 2.52 -9.59
CA GLU A 179 -2.81 1.72 -10.68
C GLU A 179 -1.87 0.63 -10.16
N ILE A 180 -2.03 -0.60 -10.66
CA ILE A 180 -1.11 -1.70 -10.41
C ILE A 180 0.18 -1.44 -11.18
N VAL A 181 1.31 -1.58 -10.50
CA VAL A 181 2.64 -1.36 -11.07
C VAL A 181 3.58 -2.53 -10.81
N ASP A 182 4.65 -2.62 -11.60
CA ASP A 182 5.70 -3.59 -11.38
C ASP A 182 6.61 -3.15 -10.21
N TYR A 183 6.64 -3.96 -9.15
CA TYR A 183 7.49 -3.74 -7.99
C TYR A 183 8.98 -3.60 -8.35
N SER A 184 9.50 -4.41 -9.27
CA SER A 184 10.90 -4.38 -9.65
C SER A 184 11.29 -3.10 -10.39
N ALA A 185 10.37 -2.58 -11.21
CA ALA A 185 10.58 -1.32 -11.92
C ALA A 185 10.65 -0.12 -10.97
N VAL A 186 9.79 -0.09 -9.94
CA VAL A 186 9.77 0.99 -8.95
C VAL A 186 10.93 0.87 -7.96
N SER A 187 11.18 -0.32 -7.42
CA SER A 187 12.23 -0.52 -6.40
C SER A 187 13.65 -0.34 -6.94
N SER A 188 13.89 -0.58 -8.22
CA SER A 188 15.21 -0.37 -8.85
C SER A 188 15.50 1.08 -9.25
N ARG A 189 14.46 1.91 -9.43
CA ARG A 189 14.59 3.29 -9.94
C ARG A 189 14.21 4.36 -8.93
N GLY A 190 13.51 4.00 -7.86
CA GLY A 190 13.03 4.93 -6.85
C GLY A 190 13.92 5.00 -5.61
N ALA A 191 13.72 6.06 -4.82
CA ALA A 191 14.17 6.11 -3.45
C ALA A 191 13.50 5.01 -2.63
N THR A 192 14.28 4.29 -1.82
CA THR A 192 13.76 3.31 -0.85
C THR A 192 13.81 3.91 0.55
N ILE A 193 12.67 3.97 1.23
CA ILE A 193 12.53 4.51 2.57
C ILE A 193 12.02 3.40 3.48
N ASP A 194 12.83 2.93 4.43
CA ASP A 194 12.48 1.84 5.35
C ASP A 194 12.59 2.33 6.80
N PHE A 195 11.45 2.47 7.47
CA PHE A 195 11.38 2.84 8.89
C PHE A 195 11.41 1.61 9.83
N SER A 196 11.40 0.41 9.28
CA SER A 196 11.34 -0.85 10.02
C SER A 196 12.71 -1.52 10.18
N SER A 197 13.73 -1.07 9.45
CA SER A 197 15.07 -1.64 9.49
C SER A 197 16.15 -0.61 9.14
N GLY A 198 17.43 -0.98 9.27
CA GLY A 198 18.57 -0.17 8.85
C GLY A 198 18.65 1.21 9.52
N GLU A 199 19.06 2.22 8.76
CA GLU A 199 19.22 3.61 9.25
C GLU A 199 17.91 4.28 9.67
N GLY A 200 16.77 3.82 9.14
CA GLY A 200 15.45 4.34 9.49
C GLY A 200 14.83 3.70 10.72
N LEU A 201 15.43 2.64 11.29
CA LEU A 201 14.91 1.97 12.48
C LEU A 201 14.88 2.95 13.66
N GLY A 202 13.70 3.11 14.26
CA GLY A 202 13.48 4.04 15.38
C GLY A 202 13.44 5.51 14.98
N LYS A 203 13.48 5.82 13.67
CA LYS A 203 13.31 7.16 13.12
C LYS A 203 11.88 7.38 12.66
N HIS A 204 11.45 8.63 12.60
CA HIS A 204 10.09 9.01 12.19
C HIS A 204 10.08 9.99 11.02
N ARG A 205 11.26 10.39 10.54
CA ARG A 205 11.41 11.33 9.44
C ARG A 205 12.49 10.86 8.48
N ALA A 206 12.15 10.87 7.20
CA ALA A 206 13.10 10.66 6.11
C ALA A 206 13.11 11.89 5.19
N SER A 207 14.29 12.28 4.73
CA SER A 207 14.50 13.30 3.71
C SER A 207 15.01 12.62 2.45
N VAL A 208 14.35 12.88 1.32
CA VAL A 208 14.63 12.31 0.01
C VAL A 208 15.01 13.45 -0.93
N VAL A 209 16.15 13.33 -1.61
CA VAL A 209 16.59 14.28 -2.63
C VAL A 209 16.72 13.54 -3.95
N HIS A 210 15.99 14.00 -4.97
CA HIS A 210 16.20 13.56 -6.35
C HIS A 210 17.17 14.52 -7.04
N ALA A 211 18.38 14.07 -7.34
CA ALA A 211 19.46 14.91 -7.86
C ALA A 211 19.43 15.03 -9.39
N ALA A 212 20.19 15.98 -9.93
CA ALA A 212 20.26 16.27 -11.37
C ALA A 212 20.84 15.12 -12.22
N ASP A 213 21.58 14.19 -11.60
CA ASP A 213 22.07 12.97 -12.24
C ASP A 213 21.04 11.83 -12.28
N GLY A 214 19.82 12.07 -11.76
CA GLY A 214 18.74 11.09 -11.68
C GLY A 214 18.82 10.17 -10.46
N THR A 215 19.79 10.36 -9.57
CA THR A 215 19.93 9.54 -8.37
C THR A 215 19.05 10.04 -7.22
N PHE A 216 18.63 9.11 -6.37
CA PHE A 216 17.94 9.41 -5.13
C PHE A 216 18.86 9.22 -3.94
N THR A 217 18.91 10.22 -3.06
CA THR A 217 19.57 10.12 -1.75
C THR A 217 18.51 10.16 -0.66
N VAL A 218 18.59 9.24 0.31
CA VAL A 218 17.69 9.15 1.45
C VAL A 218 18.49 9.32 2.73
N THR A 219 18.05 10.22 3.62
CA THR A 219 18.61 10.39 4.97
C THR A 219 17.51 10.35 6.01
N TYR A 220 17.82 9.86 7.22
CA TYR A 220 16.84 9.78 8.30
C TYR A 220 17.20 10.74 9.43
N ASP A 221 16.19 11.46 9.93
CA ASP A 221 16.34 12.42 11.02
C ASP A 221 15.71 11.88 12.30
N SER A 222 16.21 12.36 13.44
CA SER A 222 15.73 11.99 14.78
C SER A 222 14.49 12.78 15.17
#